data_AF-A0A139WMB7-F1
#
_entry.id   AF-A0A139WMB7-F1
#
_cell.length_a   1.000
_cell.length_b   1.000
_cell.length_c   1.000
_cell.angle_alpha   90.00
_cell.angle_beta   90.00
_cell.angle_gamma   90.00
#
_symmetry.space_group_name_H-M   'P 1'
#
loop_
_entity.id
_entity.type
_entity.pdbx_description
1 polymer ?
#
loop_
_entity_poly.entity_id
_entity_poly.type
_entity_poly.pdbx_seq_one_letter_code
_entity_poly.pdbx_strand_id
1 'polypeptide(L)'
;MNNQLEKELRRQFILFSALNKTIAVPQLNKWFKQAGVFDEFITHAEIEKTFSHMRWHQIDYKTFLQLLQYLFETKNKIRPLHYYVEKLTSCGPPSSLKMTVPNVEALNNSAWSKLK
;
A
#
# COMPACT_ATOMS: atom_id res chain seq x y z
N MET A 1 3.55 -15.91 -1.43
CA MET A 1 2.47 -14.95 -1.76
C MET A 1 1.69 -15.48 -2.94
N ASN A 2 0.36 -15.37 -2.93
CA ASN A 2 -0.45 -15.71 -4.10
C ASN A 2 -0.13 -14.75 -5.26
N ASN A 3 0.09 -15.29 -6.45
CA ASN A 3 0.52 -14.54 -7.64
C ASN A 3 -0.49 -13.43 -8.04
N GLN A 4 -1.76 -13.58 -7.65
CA GLN A 4 -2.80 -12.58 -7.87
C GLN A 4 -2.71 -11.38 -6.92
N LEU A 5 -2.41 -11.63 -5.64
CA LEU A 5 -2.35 -10.59 -4.61
C LEU A 5 -1.16 -9.65 -4.85
N GLU A 6 -0.03 -10.22 -5.27
CA GLU A 6 1.17 -9.46 -5.63
C GLU A 6 0.94 -8.58 -6.87
N LYS A 7 0.22 -9.09 -7.88
CA LYS A 7 -0.17 -8.31 -9.06
C LYS A 7 -1.04 -7.12 -8.68
N GLU A 8 -2.00 -7.32 -7.79
CA GLU A 8 -2.89 -6.24 -7.35
C GLU A 8 -2.16 -5.20 -6.50
N LEU A 9 -1.28 -5.65 -5.59
CA LEU A 9 -0.42 -4.76 -4.81
C LEU A 9 0.47 -3.90 -5.72
N ARG A 10 1.05 -4.51 -6.76
CA ARG A 10 1.85 -3.79 -7.75
C ARG A 10 1.02 -2.79 -8.54
N ARG A 11 -0.20 -3.16 -8.94
CA ARG A 11 -1.13 -2.27 -9.63
C ARG A 11 -1.45 -1.04 -8.77
N GLN A 12 -1.80 -1.25 -7.50
CA GLN A 12 -2.04 -0.17 -6.56
C GLN A 12 -0.78 0.70 -6.41
N PHE A 13 0.39 0.11 -6.18
CA PHE A 13 1.63 0.88 -6.09
C PHE A 13 1.86 1.78 -7.32
N ILE A 14 1.62 1.28 -8.53
CA ILE A 14 1.77 2.06 -9.77
C ILE A 14 0.79 3.25 -9.79
N LEU A 15 -0.48 3.03 -9.45
CA LEU A 15 -1.49 4.10 -9.41
C LEU A 15 -1.09 5.22 -8.45
N PHE A 16 -0.47 4.87 -7.33
CA PHE A 16 -0.04 5.81 -6.30
C PHE A 16 1.31 6.48 -6.63
N SER A 17 2.15 5.85 -7.45
CA SER A 17 3.45 6.38 -7.87
C SER A 17 3.38 7.50 -8.91
N ALA A 18 2.17 7.90 -9.35
CA ALA A 18 1.94 8.94 -10.35
C ALA A 18 2.90 8.84 -11.56
N LEU A 19 3.02 7.63 -12.13
CA LEU A 19 3.88 7.27 -13.29
C LEU A 19 5.40 7.25 -13.05
N ASN A 20 5.91 7.83 -11.95
CA ASN A 20 7.35 7.95 -11.70
C ASN A 20 8.01 6.67 -11.16
N LYS A 21 7.27 5.56 -11.07
CA LYS A 21 7.74 4.25 -10.54
C LYS A 21 8.19 4.30 -9.07
N THR A 22 8.07 5.46 -8.41
CA THR A 22 8.41 5.67 -7.01
C THR A 22 7.28 6.41 -6.28
N ILE A 23 7.10 6.14 -5.00
CA ILE A 23 6.15 6.82 -4.12
C ILE A 23 6.93 7.62 -3.07
N ALA A 24 6.56 8.88 -2.85
CA ALA A 24 7.13 9.68 -1.78
C ALA A 24 6.69 9.14 -0.41
N VAL A 25 7.60 9.09 0.57
CA VAL A 25 7.31 8.56 1.92
C VAL A 25 6.04 9.14 2.56
N PRO A 26 5.76 10.46 2.50
CA PRO A 26 4.52 11.02 3.04
C PRO A 26 3.25 10.47 2.37
N GLN A 27 3.31 10.16 1.07
CA GLN A 27 2.18 9.54 0.37
C GLN A 27 2.01 8.07 0.73
N LEU A 28 3.12 7.33 0.88
CA LEU A 28 3.10 5.97 1.38
C LEU A 28 2.49 5.88 2.80
N ASN A 29 2.85 6.83 3.66
CA ASN A 29 2.33 6.92 5.02
C ASN A 29 0.80 7.16 5.02
N LYS A 30 0.31 8.05 4.15
CA LYS A 30 -1.13 8.24 3.94
C LYS A 30 -1.83 6.98 3.45
N TRP A 31 -1.20 6.23 2.54
CA TRP A 31 -1.74 4.95 2.06
C TRP A 31 -1.86 3.94 3.19
N PHE A 32 -0.83 3.76 4.00
CA PHE A 32 -0.85 2.86 5.16
C PHE A 32 -1.93 3.24 6.18
N LYS A 33 -2.14 4.54 6.40
CA LYS A 33 -3.21 5.04 7.26
C LYS A 33 -4.59 4.70 6.72
N GLN A 34 -4.81 4.91 5.43
CA GLN A 34 -6.09 4.60 4.78
C GLN A 34 -6.37 3.10 4.71
N ALA A 35 -5.33 2.29 4.50
CA ALA A 35 -5.40 0.84 4.52
C ALA A 35 -5.71 0.26 5.92
N GLY A 36 -5.62 1.07 6.98
CA GLY A 36 -5.68 0.57 8.35
C GLY A 36 -4.54 -0.43 8.66
N VAL A 37 -3.37 -0.21 8.04
CA VAL A 37 -2.15 -0.99 8.31
C VAL A 37 -1.61 -0.69 9.70
N PHE A 38 -1.80 0.55 10.17
CA PHE A 38 -1.45 0.90 11.53
C PHE A 38 -2.40 0.23 12.51
N ASP A 39 -1.84 -0.55 13.42
CA ASP A 39 -2.53 -1.23 14.50
C ASP A 39 -1.68 -1.19 15.78
N GLU A 40 -2.08 -1.93 16.81
CA GLU A 40 -1.35 -1.99 18.09
C GLU A 40 0.07 -2.56 17.98
N PHE A 41 0.39 -3.25 16.88
CA PHE A 41 1.67 -3.91 16.65
C PHE A 41 2.54 -3.18 15.63
N ILE A 42 1.92 -2.35 14.79
CA ILE A 42 2.61 -1.55 13.77
C ILE A 42 2.17 -0.12 13.94
N THR A 43 2.98 0.61 14.69
CA THR A 43 2.71 2.01 14.99
C THR A 43 3.24 2.92 13.89
N HIS A 44 2.63 4.09 13.79
CA HIS A 44 3.09 5.17 12.92
C HIS A 44 4.54 5.56 13.21
N ALA A 45 4.92 5.62 14.50
CA ALA A 45 6.27 5.95 14.94
C ALA A 45 7.32 4.92 14.48
N GLU A 46 7.01 3.63 14.48
CA GLU A 46 7.95 2.59 14.02
C GLU A 46 8.21 2.67 12.52
N ILE A 47 7.18 2.96 11.75
CA ILE A 47 7.29 3.15 10.31
C ILE A 47 8.08 4.42 9.99
N GLU A 48 7.82 5.53 10.68
CA GLU A 48 8.62 6.77 10.54
C GLU A 48 10.08 6.59 10.96
N LYS A 49 10.33 5.84 12.03
CA LYS A 49 11.69 5.47 12.45
C LYS A 49 12.38 4.63 11.38
N THR A 50 11.66 3.71 10.75
CA THR A 50 12.19 2.87 9.65
C THR A 50 12.54 3.74 8.44
N PHE A 51 11.64 4.64 8.03
CA PHE A 51 11.92 5.58 6.94
C PHE A 51 13.11 6.50 7.23
N SER A 52 13.20 7.00 8.46
CA SER A 52 14.30 7.87 8.90
C SER A 52 15.64 7.15 8.94
N HIS A 53 15.66 5.89 9.42
CA HIS A 53 16.87 5.08 9.47
C HIS A 53 17.39 4.76 8.06
N MET A 54 16.49 4.47 7.12
CA MET A 54 16.85 4.12 5.75
C MET A 54 17.10 5.35 4.85
N ARG A 55 16.88 6.58 5.35
CA ARG A 55 17.02 7.86 4.62
C ARG A 55 16.23 7.89 3.30
N TRP A 56 15.07 7.26 3.28
CA TRP A 56 14.23 7.21 2.07
C TRP A 56 13.35 8.45 1.97
N HIS A 57 13.44 9.15 0.84
CA HIS A 57 12.52 10.23 0.48
C HIS A 57 11.46 9.76 -0.51
N GLN A 58 11.86 8.83 -1.39
CA GLN A 58 11.00 8.13 -2.33
C GLN A 58 11.38 6.66 -2.34
N ILE A 59 10.41 5.79 -2.62
CA ILE A 59 10.55 4.34 -2.54
C ILE A 59 10.07 3.75 -3.86
N ASP A 60 10.87 2.90 -4.50
CA ASP A 60 10.45 2.11 -5.66
C ASP A 60 9.71 0.83 -5.23
N TYR A 61 9.12 0.10 -6.19
CA TYR A 61 8.34 -1.10 -5.85
C TYR A 61 9.18 -2.20 -5.17
N LYS A 62 10.47 -2.34 -5.52
CA LYS A 62 11.33 -3.37 -4.96
C LYS A 62 11.65 -3.04 -3.50
N THR A 63 12.03 -1.81 -3.21
CA THR A 63 12.26 -1.30 -1.86
C THR A 63 10.98 -1.32 -1.04
N PHE A 64 9.83 -1.05 -1.65
CA PHE A 64 8.52 -1.18 -0.99
C PHE A 64 8.27 -2.61 -0.53
N LEU A 65 8.49 -3.62 -1.36
CA LEU A 65 8.34 -5.04 -0.95
C LEU A 65 9.28 -5.39 0.21
N GLN A 66 10.53 -4.94 0.16
CA GLN A 66 11.50 -5.15 1.25
C GLN A 66 11.05 -4.49 2.55
N LEU A 67 10.46 -3.30 2.48
CA LEU A 67 9.88 -2.61 3.62
C LEU A 67 8.70 -3.42 4.20
N LEU A 68 7.79 -3.93 3.37
CA LEU A 68 6.67 -4.75 3.85
C LEU A 68 7.17 -6.02 4.53
N GLN A 69 8.16 -6.71 3.96
CA GLN A 69 8.78 -7.87 4.60
C GLN A 69 9.41 -7.49 5.95
N TYR A 70 10.15 -6.38 6.01
CA TYR A 70 10.75 -5.93 7.27
C TYR A 70 9.70 -5.60 8.34
N LEU A 71 8.69 -4.79 7.99
CA LEU A 71 7.64 -4.40 8.93
C LEU A 71 6.77 -5.59 9.36
N PHE A 72 6.38 -6.46 8.43
CA PHE A 72 5.38 -7.49 8.69
C PHE A 72 5.95 -8.87 9.01
N GLU A 73 7.21 -9.17 8.70
CA GLU A 73 7.82 -10.45 9.08
C GLU A 73 8.83 -10.27 10.22
N THR A 74 9.49 -9.12 10.32
CA THR A 74 10.52 -8.91 11.36
C THR A 74 9.95 -8.22 12.59
N LYS A 75 9.08 -7.22 12.42
CA LYS A 75 8.52 -6.46 13.56
C LYS A 75 7.21 -7.02 14.07
N ASN A 76 6.35 -7.52 13.19
CA ASN A 76 5.07 -8.09 13.57
C ASN A 76 4.97 -9.59 13.25
N LYS A 77 5.41 -10.43 14.18
CA LYS A 77 5.28 -11.90 14.05
C LYS A 77 3.88 -12.44 14.32
N ILE A 78 2.91 -11.56 14.60
CA ILE A 78 1.56 -11.96 15.05
C ILE A 78 0.63 -12.13 13.87
N ARG A 79 0.72 -11.27 12.84
CA ARG A 79 -0.11 -11.37 11.64
C ARG A 79 0.75 -11.62 10.39
N PRO A 80 0.34 -12.56 9.52
CA PRO A 80 1.10 -12.85 8.31
C PRO A 80 1.07 -11.66 7.35
N LEU A 81 2.13 -11.51 6.54
CA LEU A 81 2.24 -10.50 5.46
C LEU A 81 0.96 -10.40 4.61
N HIS A 82 0.31 -11.53 4.32
CA HIS A 82 -0.94 -11.59 3.57
C HIS A 82 -2.04 -10.67 4.12
N TYR A 83 -2.20 -10.64 5.45
CA TYR A 83 -3.22 -9.82 6.11
C TYR A 83 -3.03 -8.33 5.82
N TYR A 84 -1.78 -7.86 5.81
CA TYR A 84 -1.47 -6.46 5.52
C TYR A 84 -1.54 -6.16 4.03
N VAL A 85 -1.15 -7.10 3.17
CA VAL A 85 -1.30 -6.93 1.73
C VAL A 85 -2.77 -6.86 1.33
N GLU A 86 -3.65 -7.68 1.92
CA GLU A 86 -5.11 -7.59 1.71
C GLU A 86 -5.67 -6.23 2.13
N LYS A 87 -5.21 -5.66 3.25
CA LYS A 87 -5.57 -4.31 3.67
C LYS A 87 -5.12 -3.24 2.67
N LEU A 88 -3.91 -3.37 2.15
CA LEU A 88 -3.34 -2.46 1.16
C LEU A 88 -4.02 -2.54 -0.21
N THR A 89 -4.49 -3.73 -0.61
CA THR A 89 -5.19 -3.95 -1.88
C THR A 89 -6.68 -3.67 -1.80
N SER A 90 -7.30 -3.83 -0.63
CA SER A 90 -8.72 -3.52 -0.38
C SER A 90 -8.97 -2.02 -0.19
N CYS A 91 -7.96 -1.26 0.23
CA CYS A 91 -8.10 0.19 0.29
C CYS A 91 -7.94 0.78 -1.12
N GLY A 92 -8.94 1.54 -1.54
CA GLY A 92 -8.86 2.30 -2.79
C GLY A 92 -7.74 3.35 -2.74
N PRO A 93 -7.45 4.02 -3.87
CA PRO A 93 -6.51 5.13 -3.90
C PRO A 93 -6.93 6.22 -2.90
N PRO A 94 -5.98 6.92 -2.25
CA PRO A 94 -6.29 7.89 -1.23
C PRO A 94 -7.05 9.04 -1.82
N SER A 95 -8.15 9.44 -1.15
CA SER A 95 -9.08 10.47 -1.62
C SER A 95 -8.44 11.85 -1.91
N SER A 96 -7.15 12.01 -1.59
CA SER A 96 -6.34 13.20 -1.89
C SER A 96 -5.56 13.12 -3.20
N LEU A 97 -5.47 11.94 -3.83
CA LEU A 97 -5.29 11.87 -5.28
C LEU A 97 -6.67 12.16 -5.87
N LYS A 98 -6.96 13.45 -6.10
CA LYS A 98 -7.84 13.81 -7.21
C LYS A 98 -7.19 13.20 -8.44
N MET A 99 -7.54 11.95 -8.72
CA MET A 99 -7.29 11.31 -9.99
C MET A 99 -7.97 12.23 -11.00
N THR A 100 -7.19 13.07 -11.66
CA THR A 100 -7.55 13.58 -12.98
C THR A 100 -7.41 12.39 -13.93
N VAL A 101 -8.20 11.36 -13.70
CA VAL A 101 -8.33 10.19 -14.55
C VAL A 101 -9.76 10.30 -15.05
N PRO A 102 -9.95 10.60 -16.35
CA PRO A 102 -11.29 10.58 -16.91
C PRO A 102 -11.80 9.14 -16.70
N ASN A 103 -12.87 9.01 -15.93
CA ASN A 103 -13.65 7.78 -15.75
C ASN A 103 -13.17 6.79 -14.65
N VAL A 104 -13.18 7.23 -13.38
CA VAL A 104 -13.11 6.32 -12.20
C VAL A 104 -14.41 5.53 -11.99
N GLU A 105 -15.54 5.98 -12.55
CA GLU A 105 -16.83 5.27 -12.47
C GLU A 105 -16.87 3.92 -13.21
N ALA A 106 -15.96 3.69 -14.17
CA ALA A 106 -15.90 2.43 -14.91
C ALA A 106 -15.23 1.28 -14.12
N LEU A 107 -14.34 1.57 -13.17
CA LEU A 107 -13.59 0.52 -12.45
C LEU A 107 -14.32 0.02 -11.20
N ASN A 108 -15.13 0.86 -10.55
CA ASN A 108 -15.78 0.49 -9.28
C ASN A 108 -17.04 -0.37 -9.48
N ASN A 109 -17.72 -0.26 -10.63
CA ASN A 109 -18.99 -0.97 -10.88
C ASN A 109 -18.85 -2.40 -11.43
N SER A 110 -17.66 -2.82 -11.87
CA SER A 110 -17.47 -4.16 -12.45
C SER A 110 -17.13 -5.25 -11.43
N ALA A 111 -16.63 -4.92 -10.24
CA ALA A 111 -16.16 -5.92 -9.27
C ALA A 111 -17.26 -6.43 -8.33
N TRP A 112 -18.32 -5.66 -8.10
CA TRP A 112 -19.37 -6.00 -7.13
C TRP A 112 -20.72 -6.41 -7.74
N SER A 113 -20.89 -6.25 -9.06
CA SER A 113 -22.17 -6.52 -9.74
C SER A 113 -22.32 -7.96 -10.28
N LYS A 114 -21.32 -8.84 -10.09
CA LYS A 114 -21.35 -10.24 -10.56
C LYS A 114 -21.56 -11.29 -9.45
N LEU A 115 -22.04 -10.87 -8.29
CA LEU A 115 -22.46 -11.76 -7.20
C LEU A 115 -23.95 -11.56 -6.84
N LYS A 116 -24.81 -11.48 -7.85
CA LYS A 116 -26.24 -11.74 -7.72
C LYS A 116 -26.65 -12.80 -8.72
#